data_AF-A0A4R5UL21-F1
#
_entry.id   AF-A0A4R5UL21-F1
#
_cell.length_a   1.000
_cell.length_b   1.000
_cell.length_c   1.000
_cell.angle_alpha   90.00
_cell.angle_beta   90.00
_cell.angle_gamma   90.00
#
_symmetry.space_group_name_H-M   'P 1'
#
loop_
_entity.id
_entity.type
_entity.pdbx_description
1 polymer ?
#
loop_
_entity_poly.entity_id
_entity_poly.type
_entity_poly.pdbx_seq_one_letter_code
_entity_poly.pdbx_strand_id
1 'polypeptide(L)'
;MLAKTAVKWYIASIWGIIAMNKCVTLEMPDEMHRLILQFAEEAGTDPNAYVIDLLEERLEDAYFLKRAEETLAAHRRGESRTYTLEEVKGELGLDD
;
A
#
# COMPACT_ATOMS: atom_id res chain seq x y z
N MET A 1 17.37 -26.16 21.20
CA MET A 1 16.22 -25.25 20.93
C MET A 1 16.63 -23.78 20.79
N LEU A 2 17.73 -23.32 21.41
CA LEU A 2 18.19 -21.92 21.39
C LEU A 2 18.70 -21.38 20.03
N ALA A 3 19.23 -22.26 19.15
CA ALA A 3 19.77 -21.83 17.85
C ALA A 3 18.68 -21.36 16.86
N LYS A 4 17.48 -21.95 16.91
CA LYS A 4 16.37 -21.56 16.01
C LYS A 4 15.84 -20.16 16.32
N THR A 5 15.87 -19.77 17.60
CA THR A 5 15.43 -18.44 18.03
C THR A 5 16.44 -17.38 17.61
N ALA A 6 17.74 -17.61 17.82
CA ALA A 6 18.79 -16.68 17.40
C ALA A 6 18.81 -16.44 15.88
N VAL A 7 18.60 -17.49 15.07
CA VAL A 7 18.49 -17.38 13.61
C VAL A 7 17.25 -16.59 13.19
N LYS A 8 16.11 -16.76 13.89
CA LYS A 8 14.88 -16.00 13.61
C LYS A 8 15.08 -14.49 13.84
N TRP A 9 15.79 -14.11 14.90
CA TRP A 9 16.12 -12.71 15.18
C TRP A 9 17.14 -12.14 14.17
N TYR A 10 18.14 -12.94 13.78
CA TYR A 10 19.15 -12.53 12.79
C TYR A 10 18.57 -12.39 11.37
N ILE A 11 17.61 -13.22 10.97
CA ILE A 11 16.91 -13.10 9.68
C ILE A 11 15.97 -11.89 9.68
N ALA A 12 15.27 -11.61 10.79
CA ALA A 12 14.44 -10.43 10.91
C ALA A 12 15.26 -9.12 10.84
N SER A 13 16.45 -9.09 11.47
CA SER A 13 17.36 -7.95 11.34
C SER A 13 17.93 -7.81 9.93
N ILE A 14 18.20 -8.92 9.23
CA ILE A 14 18.65 -8.88 7.82
C ILE A 14 17.52 -8.39 6.90
N TRP A 15 16.27 -8.81 7.10
CA TRP A 15 15.13 -8.30 6.32
C TRP A 15 14.90 -6.80 6.54
N GLY A 16 15.08 -6.30 7.76
CA GLY A 16 15.06 -4.86 8.04
C GLY A 16 16.22 -4.08 7.38
N ILE A 17 17.36 -4.73 7.12
CA ILE A 17 18.52 -4.13 6.42
C ILE A 17 18.36 -4.22 4.88
N ILE A 18 17.56 -5.16 4.37
CA ILE A 18 17.22 -5.26 2.94
C ILE A 18 16.14 -4.23 2.54
N ALA A 19 15.49 -3.57 3.50
CA ALA A 19 14.49 -2.54 3.25
C ALA A 19 15.16 -1.23 2.74
N MET A 20 14.71 -0.76 1.57
CA MET A 20 15.16 0.45 0.84
C MET A 20 16.50 0.34 0.07
N ASN A 21 16.47 -0.25 -1.13
CA ASN A 21 17.66 -0.33 -2.02
C ASN A 21 17.73 0.79 -3.08
N LYS A 22 16.72 1.68 -3.15
CA LYS A 22 16.64 2.81 -4.08
C LYS A 22 16.57 4.11 -3.29
N CYS A 23 17.32 5.10 -3.73
CA CYS A 23 17.27 6.47 -3.25
C CYS A 23 16.82 7.36 -4.41
N VAL A 24 15.86 8.24 -4.15
CA VAL A 24 15.35 9.22 -5.10
C VAL A 24 15.52 10.60 -4.46
N THR A 25 16.11 11.54 -5.21
CA THR A 25 16.15 12.94 -4.82
C THR A 25 14.96 13.65 -5.44
N LEU A 26 14.15 14.31 -4.62
CA LEU A 26 12.97 15.04 -5.05
C LEU A 26 13.24 16.55 -4.91
N GLU A 27 13.07 17.30 -5.99
CA GLU A 27 13.01 18.76 -5.92
C GLU A 27 11.57 19.18 -5.63
N MET A 28 11.39 20.03 -4.63
CA MET A 28 10.08 20.53 -4.23
C MET A 28 10.17 21.98 -3.75
N PRO A 29 9.08 22.76 -3.83
CA PRO A 29 9.04 24.11 -3.27
C PRO A 29 9.30 24.10 -1.76
N ASP A 30 9.99 25.13 -1.25
CA ASP A 30 10.32 25.27 0.18
C ASP A 30 9.08 25.17 1.09
N GLU A 31 7.94 25.68 0.63
CA GLU A 31 6.67 25.62 1.36
C GLU A 31 6.21 24.16 1.55
N MET A 32 6.33 23.32 0.52
CA MET A 32 5.98 21.90 0.59
C MET A 32 6.93 21.16 1.54
N HIS A 33 8.22 21.46 1.48
CA HIS A 33 9.20 20.86 2.37
C HIS A 33 8.91 21.20 3.85
N ARG A 34 8.51 22.45 4.15
CA ARG A 34 8.10 22.84 5.51
C ARG A 34 6.89 22.07 6.00
N LEU A 35 5.88 21.88 5.15
CA LEU A 35 4.68 21.10 5.51
C LEU A 35 5.04 19.64 5.82
N ILE A 36 5.90 19.02 5.02
CA ILE A 36 6.40 17.67 5.26
C ILE A 36 7.10 17.58 6.63
N LEU A 37 7.98 18.54 6.95
CA LEU A 37 8.65 18.57 8.25
C LEU A 37 7.66 18.68 9.41
N GLN A 38 6.67 19.56 9.29
CA GLN A 38 5.66 19.75 10.33
C GLN A 38 4.84 18.47 10.54
N PHE A 39 4.33 17.86 9.47
CA PHE A 39 3.52 16.66 9.60
C PHE A 39 4.32 15.44 10.04
N ALA A 40 5.58 15.34 9.64
CA ALA A 40 6.48 14.30 10.14
C ALA A 40 6.72 14.44 11.65
N GLU A 41 6.89 15.67 12.15
CA GLU A 41 7.02 15.96 13.58
C GLU A 41 5.74 15.61 14.34
N GLU A 42 4.57 16.01 13.83
CA GLU A 42 3.26 15.68 14.43
C GLU A 42 3.01 14.17 14.47
N ALA A 43 3.45 13.43 13.45
CA ALA A 43 3.36 11.98 13.38
C ALA A 43 4.49 11.25 14.13
N GLY A 44 5.50 11.96 14.63
CA GLY A 44 6.65 11.38 15.32
C GLY A 44 7.53 10.48 14.44
N THR A 45 7.60 10.76 13.14
CA THR A 45 8.33 9.97 12.14
C THR A 45 9.45 10.78 11.47
N ASP A 46 10.38 10.10 10.81
CA ASP A 46 11.41 10.77 10.01
C ASP A 46 10.78 11.41 8.76
N PRO A 47 11.16 12.63 8.35
CA PRO A 47 10.60 13.27 7.17
C PRO A 47 10.74 12.45 5.88
N ASN A 48 11.83 11.71 5.70
CA ASN A 48 12.00 10.87 4.51
C ASN A 48 11.07 9.66 4.59
N ALA A 49 10.94 9.04 5.77
CA ALA A 49 9.98 7.96 5.98
C ALA A 49 8.55 8.44 5.71
N TYR A 50 8.17 9.61 6.23
CA TYR A 50 6.88 10.23 6.01
C TYR A 50 6.56 10.45 4.52
N VAL A 51 7.53 10.95 3.75
CA VAL A 51 7.37 11.17 2.32
C VAL A 51 7.20 9.86 1.56
N ILE A 52 7.93 8.81 1.95
CA ILE A 52 7.80 7.49 1.34
C ILE A 52 6.42 6.90 1.65
N ASP A 53 5.98 6.96 2.90
CA ASP A 53 4.65 6.47 3.32
C ASP A 53 3.52 7.22 2.58
N LEU A 54 3.64 8.54 2.46
CA LEU A 54 2.68 9.36 1.71
C LEU A 54 2.65 8.99 0.21
N LEU A 55 3.81 8.72 -0.39
CA LEU A 55 3.90 8.28 -1.78
C LEU A 55 3.29 6.88 -1.96
N GLU A 56 3.53 5.96 -1.02
CA GLU A 56 2.94 4.63 -1.02
C GLU A 56 1.42 4.71 -0.95
N GLU A 57 0.87 5.46 0.00
CA GLU A 57 -0.57 5.68 0.16
C GLU A 57 -1.21 6.25 -1.13
N ARG A 58 -0.58 7.26 -1.74
CA ARG A 58 -1.09 7.87 -2.99
C ARG A 58 -0.99 6.94 -4.20
N LEU A 59 0.05 6.11 -4.28
CA LEU A 59 0.19 5.11 -5.35
C LEU A 59 -0.82 3.99 -5.20
N GLU A 60 -1.08 3.54 -3.97
CA GLU A 60 -2.15 2.60 -3.67
C GLU A 60 -3.51 3.20 -4.08
N ASP A 61 -3.82 4.42 -3.65
CA ASP A 61 -5.06 5.13 -4.01
C ASP A 61 -5.26 5.24 -5.53
N ALA A 62 -4.21 5.65 -6.26
CA ALA A 62 -4.27 5.76 -7.72
C ALA A 62 -4.43 4.40 -8.41
N TYR A 63 -3.77 3.36 -7.88
CA TYR A 63 -3.91 2.00 -8.38
C TYR A 63 -5.33 1.46 -8.14
N PHE A 64 -5.91 1.72 -6.96
CA PHE A 64 -7.30 1.35 -6.66
C PHE A 64 -8.31 2.10 -7.52
N LEU A 65 -8.13 3.41 -7.71
CA LEU A 65 -9.00 4.21 -8.57
C LEU A 65 -8.98 3.70 -10.01
N LYS A 66 -7.79 3.49 -10.58
CA LYS A 66 -7.65 2.99 -11.95
C LYS A 66 -8.30 1.60 -12.10
N ARG A 67 -8.10 0.71 -11.13
CA ARG A 67 -8.71 -0.64 -11.15
C ARG A 67 -10.23 -0.60 -11.00
N ALA A 68 -10.76 0.32 -10.19
CA ALA A 68 -12.19 0.57 -10.09
C ALA A 68 -12.76 1.11 -11.40
N GLU A 69 -12.09 2.05 -12.05
CA GLU A 69 -12.47 2.57 -13.36
C GLU A 69 -12.42 1.49 -14.46
N GLU A 70 -11.39 0.66 -14.49
CA GLU A 70 -11.28 -0.47 -15.42
C GLU A 70 -12.42 -1.47 -15.21
N THR A 71 -12.76 -1.77 -13.97
CA THR A 71 -13.88 -2.66 -13.61
C THR A 71 -15.22 -2.07 -14.03
N LEU A 72 -15.45 -0.78 -13.76
CA LEU A 72 -16.67 -0.08 -14.17
C LEU A 72 -16.77 0.07 -15.69
N ALA A 73 -15.65 0.28 -16.37
CA ALA A 73 -15.59 0.34 -17.82
C ALA A 73 -15.86 -1.04 -18.45
N ALA A 74 -15.34 -2.12 -17.87
CA ALA A 74 -15.65 -3.49 -18.28
C ALA A 74 -17.14 -3.83 -18.07
N HIS A 75 -17.72 -3.40 -16.95
CA HIS A 75 -19.16 -3.49 -16.71
C HIS A 75 -19.97 -2.71 -17.75
N ARG A 76 -19.57 -1.47 -18.05
CA ARG A 76 -20.22 -0.63 -19.08
C ARG A 76 -20.08 -1.19 -20.49
N ARG A 77 -18.99 -1.91 -20.80
CA ARG A 77 -18.79 -2.63 -22.07
C ARG A 77 -19.55 -3.97 -22.13
N GLY A 78 -20.26 -4.37 -21.07
CA GLY A 78 -20.99 -5.63 -20.98
C GLY A 78 -20.11 -6.86 -20.71
N GLU A 79 -18.84 -6.64 -20.34
CA GLU A 79 -17.84 -7.68 -20.05
C GLU A 79 -17.84 -8.12 -18.58
N SER A 80 -18.63 -7.45 -17.72
CA SER A 80 -18.81 -7.82 -16.30
C SER A 80 -20.29 -8.00 -15.99
N ARG A 81 -20.65 -9.23 -15.61
CA ARG A 81 -21.98 -9.57 -15.08
C ARG A 81 -22.11 -9.07 -13.65
N THR A 82 -23.15 -8.30 -13.39
CA THR A 82 -23.61 -8.07 -12.01
C THR A 82 -24.35 -9.33 -11.58
N TYR A 83 -23.83 -10.00 -10.57
CA TYR A 83 -24.49 -11.12 -9.93
C TYR A 83 -25.36 -10.60 -8.79
N THR A 84 -26.52 -11.22 -8.56
CA THR A 84 -27.27 -10.97 -7.33
C THR A 84 -26.58 -11.64 -6.15
N LEU A 85 -26.89 -11.18 -4.93
CA LEU A 85 -26.29 -11.73 -3.71
C LEU A 85 -26.61 -13.23 -3.55
N GLU A 86 -27.79 -13.66 -3.95
CA GLU A 86 -28.18 -15.08 -3.99
C GLU A 86 -27.35 -15.90 -4.99
N GLU A 87 -27.05 -15.37 -6.19
CA GLU A 87 -26.24 -16.08 -7.19
C GLU A 87 -24.79 -16.27 -6.73
N VAL A 88 -24.21 -15.25 -6.08
CA VAL A 88 -22.84 -15.31 -5.53
C VAL A 88 -22.74 -16.29 -4.36
N LYS A 89 -23.77 -16.33 -3.49
CA LYS A 89 -23.81 -17.28 -2.36
C LYS A 89 -23.86 -18.73 -2.84
N GLY A 90 -24.65 -19.02 -3.86
CA GLY A 90 -24.71 -20.35 -4.47
C GLY A 90 -23.39 -20.77 -5.12
N GLU A 91 -22.71 -19.85 -5.81
CA GLU A 91 -21.44 -20.15 -6.49
C GLU A 91 -20.26 -20.35 -5.50
N LEU A 92 -20.26 -19.62 -4.39
CA LEU A 92 -19.24 -19.75 -3.33
C LEU A 92 -19.55 -20.85 -2.30
N GLY A 93 -20.72 -21.51 -2.40
CA GLY A 93 -21.16 -22.53 -1.44
C GLY A 93 -21.45 -21.96 -0.05
N LEU A 94 -21.90 -20.72 0.02
CA LEU A 94 -22.24 -19.98 1.24
C LEU A 94 -23.75 -19.96 1.52
N ASP A 95 -24.53 -20.72 0.76
CA ASP A 95 -25.94 -20.98 1.07
C ASP A 95 -26.06 -22.05 2.16
N ASP A 96 -25.96 -21.59 3.41
CA ASP A 96 -26.53 -22.24 4.61
C ASP A 96 -26.95 -21.16 5.62
#